data_AF-K3VBE6-F1
#
_entry.id   AF-K3VBE6-F1
#
_cell.length_a   1.000
_cell.length_b   1.000
_cell.length_c   1.000
_cell.angle_alpha   90.00
_cell.angle_beta   90.00
_cell.angle_gamma   90.00
#
_symmetry.space_group_name_H-M   'P 1'
#
loop_
_entity.id
_entity.type
_entity.pdbx_description
1 polymer ?
#
loop_
_entity_poly.entity_id
_entity_poly.type
_entity_poly.pdbx_seq_one_letter_code
_entity_poly.pdbx_strand_id
1 'polypeptide(L)'
;MSKQLDVGAQVTAIVTEVKYLREICAAQKMEMEQLHAKNDMCTNENQRLLGQREGYEKRLAENDEKMMSLSVQVEQREAECDSYTQNLGQLRQENAELKARVESDTQYIWAIETELTRRNAQITKLITILRRKIATSRVAQTALKAAYRILPDLERKATLAKVLEIAKQVPNKDGIRLEFANSLREAGIAVGRWDQKSAQKPAQTRGKETVDNMDIDDNAESARTSTVA
;
A
#
# COMPACT_ATOMS: atom_id res chain seq x y z
N MET A 1 27.03 -91.60 -97.01
CA MET A 1 25.73 -90.94 -97.27
C MET A 1 25.72 -89.62 -96.54
N SER A 2 25.98 -88.52 -97.26
CA SER A 2 25.96 -87.16 -96.71
C SER A 2 24.50 -86.77 -96.45
N LYS A 3 24.13 -86.50 -95.19
CA LYS A 3 22.81 -85.93 -94.87
C LYS A 3 22.77 -84.54 -95.49
N GLN A 4 22.07 -84.41 -96.61
CA GLN A 4 21.85 -83.12 -97.26
C GLN A 4 21.00 -82.29 -96.30
N LEU A 5 21.64 -81.26 -95.73
CA LEU A 5 20.98 -80.25 -94.91
C LEU A 5 19.89 -79.58 -95.74
N ASP A 6 18.64 -79.68 -95.31
CA ASP A 6 17.55 -78.87 -95.87
C ASP A 6 17.66 -77.45 -95.32
N VAL A 7 18.49 -76.67 -96.02
CA VAL A 7 18.73 -75.26 -95.71
C VAL A 7 17.43 -74.45 -95.76
N GLY A 8 16.46 -74.84 -96.60
CA GLY A 8 15.17 -74.15 -96.71
C GLY A 8 14.35 -74.24 -95.43
N ALA A 9 14.19 -75.44 -94.87
CA ALA A 9 13.47 -75.65 -93.61
C ALA A 9 14.13 -74.94 -92.42
N GLN A 10 15.46 -74.92 -92.36
CA GLN A 10 16.20 -74.19 -91.32
C GLN A 10 16.02 -72.68 -91.45
N VAL A 11 16.05 -72.13 -92.67
CA VAL A 11 15.79 -70.71 -92.91
C VAL A 11 14.37 -70.32 -92.49
N THR A 12 13.36 -71.15 -92.79
CA THR A 12 11.98 -70.87 -92.35
C THR A 12 11.84 -70.86 -90.82
N ALA A 13 12.46 -71.82 -90.12
CA ALA A 13 12.44 -71.87 -88.66
C ALA A 13 13.15 -70.65 -88.02
N ILE A 14 14.28 -70.22 -88.61
CA ILE A 14 14.99 -69.01 -88.19
C ILE A 14 14.11 -67.78 -88.39
N VAL A 15 13.44 -67.65 -89.53
CA VAL A 15 12.55 -66.51 -89.83
C VAL A 15 11.38 -66.43 -88.85
N THR A 16 10.77 -67.57 -88.48
CA THR A 16 9.69 -67.59 -87.49
C THR A 16 10.18 -67.19 -86.10
N GLU A 17 11.34 -67.68 -85.67
CA GLU A 17 11.93 -67.33 -84.38
C GLU A 17 12.32 -65.84 -84.33
N VAL A 18 12.90 -65.31 -85.41
CA VAL A 18 13.22 -63.88 -85.54
C VAL A 18 11.97 -63.01 -85.45
N LYS A 19 10.85 -63.46 -86.04
CA LYS A 19 9.57 -62.73 -85.93
C LYS A 19 9.06 -62.73 -84.49
N TYR A 20 9.09 -63.88 -83.81
CA TYR A 20 8.68 -64.00 -82.42
C TYR A 20 9.53 -63.15 -81.48
N LEU A 21 10.86 -63.20 -81.62
CA LEU A 21 11.78 -62.36 -80.86
C LEU A 21 11.54 -60.87 -81.09
N ARG A 22 11.20 -60.45 -82.32
CA ARG A 22 10.83 -59.05 -82.60
C ARG A 22 9.56 -58.62 -81.85
N GLU A 23 8.55 -59.49 -81.78
CA GLU A 23 7.31 -59.21 -81.04
C GLU A 23 7.58 -59.08 -79.54
N ILE A 24 8.42 -59.94 -78.95
CA ILE A 24 8.87 -59.83 -77.56
C ILE A 24 9.64 -58.53 -77.33
N CYS A 25 10.62 -58.21 -78.18
CA CYS A 25 11.41 -56.98 -78.06
C CYS A 25 10.51 -55.73 -78.11
N ALA A 26 9.49 -55.73 -78.97
CA ALA A 26 8.53 -54.64 -79.05
C ALA A 26 7.69 -54.53 -77.76
N ALA A 27 7.20 -55.65 -77.22
CA ALA A 27 6.45 -55.67 -75.96
C ALA A 27 7.30 -55.18 -74.77
N GLN A 28 8.53 -55.67 -74.64
CA GLN A 28 9.46 -55.25 -73.59
C GLN A 28 9.82 -53.77 -73.70
N LYS A 29 9.99 -53.25 -74.92
CA LYS A 29 10.23 -51.82 -75.13
C LYS A 29 9.07 -50.97 -74.62
N MET A 30 7.84 -51.35 -74.94
CA MET A 30 6.63 -50.67 -74.45
C MET A 30 6.53 -50.72 -72.92
N GLU A 31 6.85 -51.86 -72.31
CA GLU A 31 6.86 -52.01 -70.84
C GLU A 31 7.93 -51.12 -70.19
N MET A 32 9.15 -51.08 -70.75
CA MET A 32 10.21 -50.20 -70.27
C MET A 32 9.81 -48.72 -70.33
N GLU A 33 9.17 -48.28 -71.41
CA GLU A 33 8.68 -46.89 -71.55
C GLU A 33 7.61 -46.56 -70.50
N GLN A 34 6.69 -47.49 -70.22
CA GLN A 34 5.68 -47.32 -69.15
C GLN A 34 6.30 -47.26 -67.76
N LEU A 35 7.27 -48.13 -67.47
CA LEU A 35 7.99 -48.14 -66.20
C LEU A 35 8.80 -46.86 -66.02
N HIS A 36 9.43 -46.35 -67.08
CA HIS A 36 10.13 -45.08 -67.06
C HIS A 36 9.18 -43.93 -66.71
N ALA A 37 8.03 -43.84 -67.39
CA ALA A 37 7.03 -42.82 -67.11
C ALA A 37 6.50 -42.90 -65.66
N LYS A 38 6.29 -44.11 -65.13
CA LYS A 38 5.92 -44.30 -63.71
C LYS A 38 7.02 -43.84 -62.77
N ASN A 39 8.28 -44.15 -63.06
CA ASN A 39 9.42 -43.73 -62.25
C ASN A 39 9.55 -42.20 -62.23
N ASP A 40 9.38 -41.53 -63.37
CA ASP A 40 9.40 -40.07 -63.46
C ASP A 40 8.29 -39.43 -62.60
N MET A 41 7.07 -39.99 -62.66
CA MET A 41 5.97 -39.53 -61.80
C MET A 41 6.28 -39.71 -60.31
N CYS A 42 6.77 -40.89 -59.90
CA CYS A 42 7.15 -41.14 -58.51
C CYS A 42 8.28 -40.23 -58.04
N THR A 43 9.26 -39.95 -58.90
CA THR A 43 10.38 -39.04 -58.61
C THR A 43 9.88 -37.61 -58.37
N ASN A 44 8.99 -37.11 -59.23
CA ASN A 44 8.39 -35.79 -59.08
C ASN A 44 7.54 -35.68 -57.81
N GLU A 45 6.74 -36.70 -57.50
CA GLU A 45 5.93 -36.73 -56.28
C GLU A 45 6.79 -36.78 -55.01
N ASN A 46 7.87 -37.55 -55.02
CA ASN A 46 8.83 -37.58 -53.91
C ASN A 46 9.47 -36.20 -53.68
N GLN A 47 9.86 -35.49 -54.74
CA GLN A 47 10.38 -34.13 -54.63
C GLN A 47 9.35 -33.16 -54.05
N ARG A 48 8.09 -33.26 -54.47
CA ARG A 48 6.99 -32.45 -53.94
C ARG A 48 6.78 -32.71 -52.44
N LEU A 49 6.77 -33.97 -52.02
CA LEU A 49 6.61 -34.36 -50.62
C LEU A 49 7.78 -33.92 -49.75
N LEU A 50 9.02 -33.99 -50.26
CA LEU A 50 10.20 -33.46 -49.57
C LEU A 50 10.07 -31.96 -49.30
N GLY A 51 9.69 -31.16 -50.30
CA GLY A 51 9.46 -29.73 -50.10
C GLY A 51 8.34 -29.41 -49.11
N GLN A 52 7.28 -30.23 -49.08
CA GLN A 52 6.24 -30.10 -48.05
C GLN A 52 6.76 -30.42 -46.65
N ARG A 53 7.57 -31.48 -46.52
CA ARG A 53 8.18 -31.87 -45.24
C ARG A 53 9.06 -30.75 -44.70
N GLU A 54 9.95 -30.19 -45.51
CA GLU A 54 10.80 -29.06 -45.14
C GLU A 54 9.97 -27.84 -44.71
N GLY A 55 8.86 -27.56 -45.40
CA GLY A 55 7.94 -26.49 -45.02
C GLY A 55 7.21 -26.73 -43.69
N TYR A 56 6.90 -27.98 -43.35
CA TYR A 56 6.35 -28.32 -42.02
C TYR A 56 7.41 -28.23 -40.93
N GLU A 57 8.62 -28.74 -41.17
CA GLU A 57 9.75 -28.66 -40.23
C GLU A 57 10.06 -27.20 -39.87
N LYS A 58 10.10 -26.31 -40.86
CA LYS A 58 10.32 -24.88 -40.61
C LYS A 58 9.22 -24.25 -39.74
N ARG A 59 7.96 -24.54 -40.04
CA ARG A 59 6.82 -24.02 -39.24
C ARG A 59 6.81 -24.57 -37.82
N LEU A 60 7.26 -25.81 -37.64
CA LEU A 60 7.37 -26.42 -36.32
C LEU A 60 8.44 -25.71 -35.48
N ALA A 61 9.62 -25.46 -36.07
CA ALA A 61 10.68 -24.69 -35.42
C ALA A 61 10.22 -23.26 -35.04
N GLU A 62 9.55 -22.56 -35.95
CA GLU A 62 8.99 -21.22 -35.67
C GLU A 62 7.94 -21.24 -34.53
N ASN A 63 7.18 -22.34 -34.40
CA ASN A 63 6.20 -22.49 -33.34
C ASN A 63 6.87 -22.81 -32.00
N ASP A 64 7.90 -23.66 -31.99
CA ASP A 64 8.69 -23.97 -30.80
C ASP A 64 9.36 -22.71 -30.23
N GLU A 65 9.94 -21.86 -31.08
CA GLU A 65 10.50 -20.57 -30.66
C GLU A 65 9.45 -19.66 -30.01
N LYS A 66 8.25 -19.58 -30.61
CA LYS A 66 7.13 -18.80 -30.04
C LYS A 66 6.67 -19.37 -28.71
N MET A 67 6.58 -20.70 -28.60
CA MET A 67 6.18 -21.37 -27.37
C MET A 67 7.16 -21.05 -26.24
N MET A 68 8.46 -21.14 -26.51
CA MET A 68 9.50 -20.77 -25.54
C MET A 68 9.40 -19.30 -25.12
N SER A 69 9.20 -18.38 -26.07
CA SER A 69 9.01 -16.96 -25.75
C SER A 69 7.78 -16.70 -24.88
N LEU A 70 6.67 -17.36 -25.17
CA LEU A 70 5.45 -17.24 -24.38
C LEU A 70 5.60 -17.85 -22.99
N SER A 71 6.29 -18.98 -22.85
CA SER A 71 6.59 -19.58 -21.54
C SER A 71 7.36 -18.62 -20.65
N VAL A 72 8.40 -17.96 -21.17
CA VAL A 72 9.16 -16.95 -20.41
C VAL A 72 8.27 -15.77 -19.99
N GLN A 73 7.39 -15.31 -20.89
CA GLN A 73 6.46 -14.23 -20.55
C GLN A 73 5.46 -14.64 -19.46
N VAL A 74 4.98 -15.89 -19.48
CA VAL A 74 4.09 -16.41 -18.44
C VAL A 74 4.82 -16.45 -17.09
N GLU A 75 6.02 -17.01 -17.03
CA GLU A 75 6.83 -17.05 -15.80
C GLU A 75 7.09 -15.64 -15.24
N GLN A 76 7.38 -14.67 -16.11
CA GLN A 76 7.55 -13.27 -15.69
C GLN A 76 6.26 -12.70 -15.10
N ARG A 77 5.11 -12.95 -15.73
CA ARG A 77 3.81 -12.48 -15.22
C ARG A 77 3.42 -13.14 -13.90
N GLU A 78 3.73 -14.42 -13.72
CA GLU A 78 3.52 -15.12 -12.45
C GLU A 78 4.34 -14.48 -11.33
N ALA A 79 5.62 -14.20 -11.57
CA ALA A 79 6.47 -13.50 -10.60
C ALA A 79 5.97 -12.08 -10.27
N GLU A 80 5.48 -11.34 -11.27
CA GLU A 80 4.84 -10.03 -11.05
C GLU A 80 3.57 -10.15 -10.19
N CYS A 81 2.71 -11.14 -10.46
CA CYS A 81 1.50 -11.41 -9.68
C CYS A 81 1.81 -11.75 -8.22
N ASP A 82 2.83 -12.55 -7.96
CA ASP A 82 3.26 -12.91 -6.61
C ASP A 82 3.77 -11.67 -5.84
N SER A 83 4.59 -10.85 -6.50
CA SER A 83 5.07 -9.57 -5.95
C SER A 83 3.92 -8.62 -5.59
N TYR A 84 2.95 -8.45 -6.50
CA TYR A 84 1.77 -7.63 -6.21
C TYR A 84 0.92 -8.18 -5.08
N THR A 85 0.78 -9.51 -4.98
CA THR A 85 0.04 -10.16 -3.91
C THR A 85 0.71 -9.90 -2.55
N GLN A 86 2.04 -9.99 -2.48
CA GLN A 86 2.80 -9.68 -1.28
C GLN A 86 2.65 -8.21 -0.87
N ASN A 87 2.81 -7.28 -1.82
CA ASN A 87 2.66 -5.84 -1.57
C ASN A 87 1.24 -5.47 -1.09
N LEU A 88 0.20 -6.07 -1.70
CA LEU A 88 -1.17 -5.90 -1.23
C LEU A 88 -1.38 -6.47 0.18
N GLY A 89 -0.71 -7.56 0.53
CA GLY A 89 -0.69 -8.10 1.89
C GLY A 89 -0.12 -7.11 2.90
N GLN A 90 1.03 -6.52 2.60
CA GLN A 90 1.69 -5.51 3.45
C GLN A 90 0.80 -4.27 3.62
N LEU A 91 0.27 -3.71 2.53
CA LEU A 91 -0.62 -2.55 2.58
C LEU A 91 -1.90 -2.81 3.40
N ARG A 92 -2.45 -4.03 3.33
CA ARG A 92 -3.60 -4.41 4.17
C ARG A 92 -3.25 -4.43 5.65
N GLN A 93 -2.06 -4.91 6.00
CA GLN A 93 -1.57 -4.91 7.38
C GLN A 93 -1.37 -3.47 7.88
N GLU A 94 -0.66 -2.63 7.13
CA GLU A 94 -0.45 -1.22 7.47
C GLU A 94 -1.78 -0.47 7.64
N ASN A 95 -2.76 -0.73 6.77
CA ASN A 95 -4.10 -0.14 6.87
C ASN A 95 -4.81 -0.56 8.16
N ALA A 96 -4.68 -1.82 8.57
CA ALA A 96 -5.27 -2.31 9.82
C ALA A 96 -4.61 -1.65 11.05
N GLU A 97 -3.29 -1.49 11.04
CA GLU A 97 -2.54 -0.80 12.09
C GLU A 97 -2.92 0.68 12.18
N LEU A 98 -3.04 1.37 11.05
CA LEU A 98 -3.49 2.76 10.99
C LEU A 98 -4.92 2.91 11.50
N LYS A 99 -5.84 2.01 11.15
CA LYS A 99 -7.21 2.02 11.69
C LYS A 99 -7.23 1.86 13.20
N ALA A 100 -6.42 0.95 13.75
CA ALA A 100 -6.31 0.77 15.19
C ALA A 100 -5.76 2.02 15.90
N ARG A 101 -4.76 2.69 15.30
CA ARG A 101 -4.23 3.97 15.81
C ARG A 101 -5.29 5.07 15.78
N VAL A 102 -6.03 5.22 14.68
CA VAL A 102 -7.10 6.22 14.57
C VAL A 102 -8.18 6.00 15.62
N GLU A 103 -8.58 4.76 15.87
CA GLU A 103 -9.57 4.43 16.91
C GLU A 103 -9.05 4.81 18.31
N SER A 104 -7.80 4.46 18.62
CA SER A 104 -7.14 4.83 19.88
C SER A 104 -7.06 6.35 20.06
N ASP A 105 -6.63 7.08 19.02
CA ASP A 105 -6.51 8.53 19.06
C ASP A 105 -7.88 9.20 19.20
N THR A 106 -8.92 8.66 18.55
CA THR A 106 -10.31 9.13 18.68
C THR A 106 -10.80 8.99 20.12
N GLN A 107 -10.56 7.84 20.75
CA GLN A 107 -10.91 7.63 22.16
C GLN A 107 -10.16 8.59 23.09
N TYR A 108 -8.88 8.84 22.81
CA TYR A 108 -8.07 9.79 23.56
C TYR A 108 -8.58 11.24 23.42
N ILE A 109 -8.93 11.67 22.22
CA ILE A 109 -9.54 12.98 21.96
C ILE A 109 -10.84 13.12 22.74
N TRP A 110 -11.71 12.10 22.72
CA TRP A 110 -12.97 12.12 23.47
C TRP A 110 -12.75 12.23 24.99
N ALA A 111 -11.74 11.55 25.52
CA ALA A 111 -11.35 11.69 26.93
C ALA A 111 -10.86 13.12 27.28
N ILE A 112 -10.12 13.77 26.36
CA ILE A 112 -9.73 15.18 26.53
C ILE A 112 -10.94 16.10 26.46
N GLU A 113 -11.83 15.93 25.49
CA GLU A 113 -13.01 16.77 25.30
C GLU A 113 -13.94 16.71 26.53
N THR A 114 -14.13 15.52 27.10
CA THR A 114 -14.93 15.34 28.32
C THR A 114 -14.30 16.03 29.53
N GLU A 115 -12.98 15.91 29.73
CA GLU A 115 -12.27 16.62 30.80
C GLU A 115 -12.29 18.15 30.59
N LEU A 116 -12.11 18.63 29.36
CA LEU A 116 -12.20 20.04 29.01
C LEU A 116 -13.60 20.60 29.31
N THR A 117 -14.65 19.86 28.92
CA THR A 117 -16.05 20.22 29.20
C THR A 117 -16.29 20.31 30.71
N ARG A 118 -15.77 19.33 31.48
CA ARG A 118 -15.86 19.34 32.95
C ARG A 118 -15.16 20.56 33.56
N ARG A 119 -13.94 20.88 33.12
CA ARG A 119 -13.18 22.05 33.57
C ARG A 119 -13.88 23.36 33.24
N ASN A 120 -14.44 23.49 32.03
CA ASN A 120 -15.22 24.65 31.62
C ASN A 120 -16.44 24.85 32.52
N ALA A 121 -17.16 23.79 32.86
CA ALA A 121 -18.27 23.86 33.80
C ALA A 121 -17.83 24.33 35.20
N GLN A 122 -16.71 23.81 35.71
CA GLN A 122 -16.12 24.24 36.98
C GLN A 122 -15.71 25.71 36.99
N ILE A 123 -15.09 26.20 35.90
CA ILE A 123 -14.69 27.60 35.73
C ILE A 123 -15.93 28.50 35.71
N THR A 124 -16.96 28.16 34.94
CA THR A 124 -18.22 28.92 34.88
C THR A 124 -18.88 28.99 36.26
N LYS A 125 -18.87 27.88 37.01
CA LYS A 125 -19.36 27.84 38.40
C LYS A 125 -18.55 28.77 39.31
N LEU A 126 -17.23 28.74 39.23
CA LEU A 126 -16.35 29.62 40.00
C LEU A 126 -16.61 31.09 39.69
N ILE A 127 -16.72 31.47 38.42
CA ILE A 127 -17.06 32.84 37.99
C ILE A 127 -18.38 33.29 38.65
N THR A 128 -19.38 32.42 38.66
CA THR A 128 -20.71 32.72 39.25
C THR A 128 -20.61 32.93 40.76
N ILE A 129 -19.90 32.04 41.47
CA ILE A 129 -19.67 32.15 42.92
C ILE A 129 -18.95 33.46 43.25
N LEU A 130 -17.87 33.79 42.53
CA LEU A 130 -17.10 35.00 42.75
C LEU A 130 -17.93 36.25 42.48
N ARG A 131 -18.71 36.28 41.39
CA ARG A 131 -19.64 37.40 41.10
C ARG A 131 -20.65 37.61 42.23
N ARG A 132 -21.26 36.54 42.75
CA ARG A 132 -22.19 36.59 43.89
C ARG A 132 -21.53 37.16 45.15
N LYS A 133 -20.32 36.68 45.49
CA LYS A 133 -19.58 37.16 46.67
C LYS A 133 -19.19 38.63 46.53
N ILE A 134 -18.71 39.06 45.37
CA ILE A 134 -18.40 40.47 45.09
C ILE A 134 -19.64 41.36 45.24
N ALA A 135 -20.77 40.95 44.67
CA ALA A 135 -22.02 41.70 44.80
C ALA A 135 -22.46 41.83 46.27
N THR A 136 -22.41 40.74 47.03
CA THR A 136 -22.77 40.71 48.46
C THR A 136 -21.86 41.63 49.28
N SER A 137 -20.54 41.60 49.01
CA SER A 137 -19.57 42.49 49.67
C SER A 137 -19.87 43.96 49.41
N ARG A 138 -20.21 44.34 48.17
CA ARG A 138 -20.58 45.72 47.82
C ARG A 138 -21.85 46.19 48.55
N VAL A 139 -22.86 45.34 48.65
CA VAL A 139 -24.09 45.63 49.40
C VAL A 139 -23.79 45.83 50.88
N ALA A 140 -23.03 44.92 51.49
CA ALA A 140 -22.63 45.02 52.90
C ALA A 140 -21.84 46.31 53.19
N GLN A 141 -20.93 46.70 52.31
CA GLN A 141 -20.16 47.95 52.46
C GLN A 141 -21.06 49.18 52.39
N THR A 142 -22.04 49.19 51.49
CA THR A 142 -23.04 50.27 51.39
C THR A 142 -23.90 50.35 52.66
N ALA A 143 -24.35 49.20 53.17
CA ALA A 143 -25.12 49.12 54.41
C ALA A 143 -24.33 49.62 55.64
N LEU A 144 -23.05 49.24 55.77
CA LEU A 144 -22.14 49.74 56.82
C LEU A 144 -21.99 51.26 56.76
N LYS A 145 -21.79 51.83 55.56
CA LYS A 145 -21.71 53.29 55.38
C LYS A 145 -23.02 53.99 55.75
N ALA A 146 -24.17 53.41 55.42
CA ALA A 146 -25.48 53.95 55.79
C ALA A 146 -25.72 53.88 57.30
N ALA A 147 -25.43 52.74 57.94
CA ALA A 147 -25.55 52.54 59.39
C ALA A 147 -24.70 53.56 60.17
N TYR A 148 -23.46 53.82 59.72
CA TYR A 148 -22.60 54.84 60.31
C TYR A 148 -23.23 56.24 60.32
N ARG A 149 -23.96 56.60 59.25
CA ARG A 149 -24.61 57.91 59.13
C ARG A 149 -25.82 58.07 60.06
N ILE A 150 -26.53 56.98 60.36
CA ILE A 150 -27.82 57.01 61.08
C ILE A 150 -27.65 56.89 62.60
N LEU A 151 -26.53 56.33 63.09
CA LEU A 151 -26.33 56.09 64.53
C LEU A 151 -26.28 57.40 65.35
N PRO A 152 -27.11 57.55 66.40
CA PRO A 152 -27.15 58.75 67.23
C PRO A 152 -26.03 58.81 68.28
N ASP A 153 -25.52 57.65 68.70
CA ASP A 153 -24.55 57.49 69.78
C ASP A 153 -23.07 57.56 69.31
N LEU A 154 -22.24 58.31 70.03
CA LEU A 154 -20.82 58.52 69.72
C LEU A 154 -19.98 57.24 69.88
N GLU A 155 -20.25 56.39 70.88
CA GLU A 155 -19.49 55.15 71.10
C GLU A 155 -19.74 54.15 69.97
N ARG A 156 -21.00 54.01 69.54
CA ARG A 156 -21.38 53.14 68.42
C ARG A 156 -20.82 53.67 67.10
N LYS A 157 -20.79 55.00 66.89
CA LYS A 157 -20.11 55.63 65.74
C LYS A 157 -18.62 55.34 65.73
N ALA A 158 -17.92 55.47 66.86
CA ALA A 158 -16.49 55.16 66.96
C ALA A 158 -16.18 53.69 66.67
N THR A 159 -17.05 52.78 67.13
CA THR A 159 -16.94 51.33 66.86
C THR A 159 -17.14 51.03 65.38
N LEU A 160 -18.16 51.61 64.74
CA LEU A 160 -18.40 51.41 63.31
C LEU A 160 -17.34 52.08 62.43
N ALA A 161 -16.79 53.21 62.86
CA ALA A 161 -15.66 53.86 62.19
C ALA A 161 -14.41 52.97 62.21
N LYS A 162 -14.11 52.32 63.34
CA LYS A 162 -13.04 51.30 63.42
C LYS A 162 -13.29 50.14 62.45
N VAL A 163 -14.51 49.61 62.40
CA VAL A 163 -14.87 48.52 61.47
C VAL A 163 -14.75 48.96 60.01
N LEU A 164 -15.20 50.18 59.67
CA LEU A 164 -15.06 50.77 58.34
C LEU A 164 -13.60 50.99 57.96
N GLU A 165 -12.75 51.37 58.91
CA GLU A 165 -11.34 51.62 58.66
C GLU A 165 -10.53 50.32 58.53
N ILE A 166 -10.86 49.30 59.34
CA ILE A 166 -10.37 47.93 59.16
C ILE A 166 -10.82 47.37 57.80
N ALA A 167 -12.05 47.68 57.37
CA ALA A 167 -12.54 47.26 56.05
C ALA A 167 -11.87 48.02 54.87
N LYS A 168 -11.21 49.16 55.11
CA LYS A 168 -10.46 49.93 54.11
C LYS A 168 -8.96 49.63 54.12
N GLN A 169 -8.36 49.35 55.28
CA GLN A 169 -6.95 49.01 55.39
C GLN A 169 -6.73 47.54 55.00
N VAL A 170 -6.16 47.35 53.80
CA VAL A 170 -5.28 46.25 53.32
C VAL A 170 -5.64 44.80 53.76
N PRO A 171 -5.77 43.87 52.80
CA PRO A 171 -6.56 42.68 52.94
C PRO A 171 -6.08 41.76 54.06
N ASN A 172 -7.02 41.26 54.86
CA ASN A 172 -6.82 40.05 55.65
C ASN A 172 -6.45 38.92 54.67
N LYS A 173 -5.15 38.74 54.41
CA LYS A 173 -4.62 37.80 53.42
C LYS A 173 -5.09 36.38 53.71
N ASP A 174 -5.17 36.03 54.99
CA ASP A 174 -5.62 34.70 55.42
C ASP A 174 -7.13 34.52 55.21
N GLY A 175 -7.93 35.56 55.50
CA GLY A 175 -9.35 35.58 55.18
C GLY A 175 -9.64 35.47 53.68
N ILE A 176 -8.89 36.19 52.84
CA ILE A 176 -9.00 36.10 51.38
C ILE A 176 -8.58 34.72 50.88
N ARG A 177 -7.49 34.16 51.40
CA ARG A 177 -7.04 32.80 51.06
C ARG A 177 -8.09 31.75 51.42
N LEU A 178 -8.69 31.87 52.60
CA LEU A 178 -9.77 30.98 53.06
C LEU A 178 -11.00 31.10 52.15
N GLU A 179 -11.44 32.33 51.85
CA GLU A 179 -12.58 32.56 50.96
C GLU A 179 -12.34 32.10 49.53
N PHE A 180 -11.12 32.25 49.02
CA PHE A 180 -10.70 31.74 47.73
C PHE A 180 -10.71 30.21 47.71
N ALA A 181 -10.14 29.55 48.71
CA ALA A 181 -10.17 28.09 48.86
C ALA A 181 -11.61 27.55 48.99
N ASN A 182 -12.47 28.25 49.73
CA ASN A 182 -13.90 27.92 49.83
C ASN A 182 -14.60 28.05 48.48
N SER A 183 -14.28 29.08 47.70
CA SER A 183 -14.86 29.30 46.37
C SER A 183 -14.42 28.23 45.37
N LEU A 184 -13.15 27.80 45.42
CA LEU A 184 -12.65 26.68 44.63
C LEU A 184 -13.36 25.36 45.00
N ARG A 185 -13.52 25.08 46.30
CA ARG A 185 -14.24 23.89 46.78
C ARG A 185 -15.71 23.90 46.37
N GLU A 186 -16.40 25.04 46.49
CA GLU A 186 -17.78 25.22 46.06
C GLU A 186 -17.93 25.04 44.54
N ALA A 187 -16.93 25.46 43.76
CA ALA A 187 -16.84 25.20 42.32
C ALA A 187 -16.54 23.73 41.96
N GLY A 188 -16.30 22.86 42.94
CA GLY A 188 -15.91 21.46 42.72
C GLY A 188 -14.48 21.29 42.21
N ILE A 189 -13.64 22.32 42.35
CA ILE A 189 -12.22 22.29 41.99
C ILE A 189 -11.46 21.71 43.20
N ALA A 190 -10.80 20.57 43.02
CA ALA A 190 -10.00 19.96 44.07
C ALA A 190 -8.88 20.93 44.50
N VAL A 191 -8.93 21.39 45.75
CA VAL A 191 -7.87 22.19 46.36
C VAL A 191 -6.81 21.24 46.92
N GLY A 192 -6.03 20.64 46.03
CA GLY A 192 -4.79 19.97 46.44
C GLY A 192 -3.76 21.02 46.91
N ARG A 193 -2.80 20.63 47.75
CA ARG A 193 -1.61 21.46 48.02
C ARG A 193 -1.01 21.86 46.67
N TRP A 194 -0.95 23.16 46.40
CA TRP A 194 -0.47 23.72 45.13
C TRP A 194 0.98 23.33 44.79
N ASP A 195 1.71 22.71 45.73
CA ASP A 195 3.12 22.34 45.60
C ASP A 195 3.42 20.87 45.28
N GLN A 196 2.42 19.98 45.13
CA GLN A 196 2.72 18.56 44.85
C GLN A 196 1.87 17.95 43.74
N LYS A 197 2.52 17.81 42.57
CA LYS A 197 2.29 16.79 41.54
C LYS A 197 0.90 16.76 40.90
N SER A 198 0.62 17.74 40.03
CA SER A 198 -0.13 17.48 38.80
C SER A 198 0.86 17.21 37.66
N ALA A 199 1.73 16.23 37.86
CA ALA A 199 2.48 15.56 36.81
C ALA A 199 1.94 14.12 36.75
N GLN A 200 0.68 13.97 36.35
CA GLN A 200 0.31 12.74 35.66
C GLN A 200 1.05 12.79 34.33
N LYS A 201 2.23 12.15 34.31
CA LYS A 201 2.89 11.81 33.06
C LYS A 201 1.86 11.08 32.19
N PRO A 202 1.60 11.52 30.94
CA PRO A 202 1.03 10.62 29.97
C PRO A 202 1.99 9.44 29.86
N ALA A 203 1.46 8.22 29.85
CA ALA A 203 2.22 7.04 29.55
C ALA A 203 2.83 7.21 28.15
N GLN A 204 4.10 7.60 28.10
CA GLN A 204 4.92 7.58 26.91
C GLN A 204 5.23 6.11 26.63
N THR A 205 4.32 5.41 25.95
CA THR A 205 4.68 4.16 25.27
C THR A 205 5.57 4.53 24.09
N ARG A 206 6.86 4.57 24.42
CA ARG A 206 8.03 4.48 23.55
C ARG A 206 7.75 3.49 22.41
N GLY A 207 7.37 4.02 21.25
CA GLY A 207 7.60 3.34 19.98
C GLY A 207 9.11 3.15 19.87
N LYS A 208 9.55 1.89 19.83
CA LYS A 208 10.92 1.57 19.44
C LYS A 208 11.08 1.99 17.98
N GLU A 209 11.76 3.10 17.76
CA GLU A 209 12.51 3.31 16.53
C GLU A 209 13.61 2.25 16.49
N THR A 210 13.46 1.25 15.62
CA THR A 210 14.61 0.57 15.04
C THR A 210 14.96 1.36 13.78
N VAL A 211 15.87 2.32 13.96
CA VAL A 211 16.73 2.83 12.89
C VAL A 211 17.71 1.70 12.61
N ASP A 212 17.44 0.89 11.60
CA ASP A 212 18.49 0.08 10.99
C ASP A 212 19.20 0.96 9.97
N ASN A 213 20.49 1.15 10.24
CA ASN A 213 21.47 1.79 9.40
C ASN A 213 21.43 1.20 7.98
N MET A 214 21.31 2.07 6.98
CA MET A 214 21.92 1.83 5.69
C MET A 214 22.89 2.97 5.40
N ASP A 215 24.17 2.64 5.55
CA ASP A 215 25.30 3.42 5.10
C ASP A 215 25.13 3.76 3.61
N ILE A 216 25.01 5.05 3.30
CA ILE A 216 25.20 5.55 1.94
C ILE A 216 26.61 6.12 1.93
N ASP A 217 27.54 5.31 1.39
CA ASP A 217 28.90 5.72 1.07
C ASP A 217 28.86 6.83 0.02
N ASP A 218 29.25 8.02 0.44
CA ASP A 218 29.68 9.11 -0.44
C ASP A 218 31.06 8.73 -1.02
N ASN A 219 31.10 8.36 -2.29
CA ASN A 219 32.32 8.52 -3.07
C ASN A 219 32.09 9.47 -4.24
N ALA A 220 32.61 10.67 -4.04
CA ALA A 220 32.75 11.70 -5.05
C ALA A 220 33.85 11.29 -6.04
N GLU A 221 33.54 11.29 -7.33
CA GLU A 221 34.54 11.64 -8.32
C GLU A 221 33.96 12.51 -9.44
N SER A 222 34.54 13.70 -9.49
CA SER A 222 34.26 14.78 -10.43
C SER A 222 34.98 14.52 -11.74
N ALA A 223 34.29 14.62 -12.87
CA ALA A 223 34.91 15.04 -14.13
C ALA A 223 33.94 15.87 -14.97
N ARG A 224 34.13 17.19 -14.91
CA ARG A 224 33.67 18.14 -15.92
C ARG A 224 34.46 17.94 -17.22
N THR A 225 33.79 18.07 -18.37
CA THR A 225 34.16 18.89 -19.56
C THR A 225 33.18 18.53 -20.69
N SER A 226 32.27 19.40 -21.10
CA SER A 226 32.46 20.38 -22.19
C SER A 226 33.12 19.78 -23.44
N THR A 227 32.39 19.74 -24.56
CA THR A 227 32.66 20.46 -25.83
C THR A 227 32.16 19.66 -27.07
N VAL A 228 31.15 20.23 -27.74
CA VAL A 228 30.91 20.32 -29.20
C VAL A 228 31.13 19.10 -30.11
N ALA A 229 30.04 18.66 -30.74
CA ALA A 229 29.87 18.63 -32.21
C ALA A 229 28.36 18.63 -32.53
#